data_AF-A0A060C4G3-F1
#
_entry.id   AF-A0A060C4G3-F1
#
_cell.length_a   1.000
_cell.length_b   1.000
_cell.length_c   1.000
_cell.angle_alpha   90.00
_cell.angle_beta   90.00
_cell.angle_gamma   90.00
#
_symmetry.space_group_name_H-M   'P 1'
#
loop_
_entity.id
_entity.type
_entity.pdbx_description
1 polymer ?
#
loop_
_entity_poly.entity_id
_entity_poly.type
_entity_poly.pdbx_seq_one_letter_code
_entity_poly.pdbx_strand_id
1 'polypeptide(L)'
;GHYLGRNPSGARYFAFDRAELKPGGDNVLSVLVDNMGHNQEERPDASKEPRGLSSATLLGSSEPIAWRLRGDRGGERIADTVRGPFNNGGLYGERHGWSLPGYPDGGWRPVALPRRTTRAGVDWYRTRFTLDLPTGQDVPIGLKIEDAPSHHYRALIFVNG
;
A
#
# COMPACT_ATOMS: atom_id res chain seq x y z
N GLY A 1 -12.72 11.94 -3.03
CA GLY A 1 -12.11 11.86 -1.69
C GLY A 1 -11.14 13.00 -1.55
N HIS A 2 -11.04 13.56 -0.36
CA HIS A 2 -10.19 14.72 -0.06
C HIS A 2 -8.98 14.23 0.74
N TYR A 3 -7.78 14.63 0.33
CA TYR A 3 -6.56 14.20 0.98
C TYR A 3 -6.30 15.06 2.21
N LEU A 4 -6.39 14.46 3.39
CA LEU A 4 -6.23 15.18 4.65
C LEU A 4 -4.76 15.31 5.08
N GLY A 5 -3.89 14.42 4.60
CA GLY A 5 -2.46 14.48 4.85
C GLY A 5 -1.80 13.11 5.08
N ARG A 6 -0.53 13.15 5.48
CA ARG A 6 0.26 11.97 5.88
C ARG A 6 0.73 12.12 7.31
N ASN A 7 0.96 11.00 7.97
CA ASN A 7 1.58 10.97 9.28
C ASN A 7 2.82 10.06 9.26
N PRO A 8 4.05 10.57 9.42
CA PRO A 8 5.24 9.73 9.45
C PRO A 8 5.35 8.92 10.76
N SER A 9 4.87 9.44 11.90
CA SER A 9 4.88 8.76 13.19
C SER A 9 4.03 9.49 14.24
N GLY A 10 3.64 8.78 15.31
CA GLY A 10 2.97 9.37 16.48
C GLY A 10 1.50 9.75 16.26
N ALA A 11 0.91 10.46 17.21
CA ALA A 11 -0.44 10.99 17.09
C ALA A 11 -0.47 12.24 16.21
N ARG A 12 -1.50 12.39 15.38
CA ARG A 12 -1.67 13.56 14.50
C ARG A 12 -3.15 13.92 14.33
N TYR A 13 -3.41 15.22 14.29
CA TYR A 13 -4.73 15.78 14.01
C TYR A 13 -4.87 16.10 12.52
N PHE A 14 -6.03 15.79 11.98
CA PHE A 14 -6.43 16.13 10.62
C PHE A 14 -7.76 16.88 10.69
N ALA A 15 -7.77 18.11 10.18
CA ALA A 15 -8.98 18.91 10.11
C ALA A 15 -9.82 18.48 8.91
N PHE A 16 -11.13 18.46 9.08
CA PHE A 16 -12.09 18.29 8.00
C PHE A 16 -12.62 19.67 7.61
N ASP A 17 -12.68 19.96 6.31
CA ASP A 17 -13.46 21.12 5.86
C ASP A 17 -14.94 20.78 6.02
N ARG A 18 -15.69 21.68 6.67
CA ARG A 18 -17.14 21.52 6.86
C ARG A 18 -17.87 21.45 5.52
N ALA A 19 -17.35 22.09 4.48
CA ALA A 19 -17.93 22.04 3.14
C ALA A 19 -17.79 20.65 2.48
N GLU A 20 -16.87 19.81 2.94
CA GLU A 20 -16.64 18.45 2.42
C GLU A 20 -17.45 17.38 3.16
N LEU A 21 -18.02 17.74 4.31
CA LEU A 21 -18.86 16.83 5.08
C LEU A 21 -20.23 16.70 4.45
N LYS A 22 -20.85 15.53 4.63
CA LYS A 22 -22.24 15.23 4.28
C LYS A 22 -23.09 15.22 5.54
N PRO A 23 -23.78 16.33 5.90
CA PRO A 23 -24.66 16.34 7.05
C PRO A 23 -25.82 15.35 6.87
N GLY A 24 -26.13 14.58 7.92
CA GLY A 24 -27.21 13.59 7.89
C GLY A 24 -26.94 12.35 7.03
N GLY A 25 -25.72 12.18 6.52
CA GLY A 25 -25.32 11.00 5.76
C GLY A 25 -23.94 10.48 6.14
N ASP A 26 -23.55 9.36 5.53
CA ASP A 26 -22.28 8.71 5.84
C ASP A 26 -21.08 9.49 5.31
N ASN A 27 -20.11 9.71 6.20
CA ASN A 27 -18.79 10.23 5.87
C ASN A 27 -17.76 9.11 6.10
N VAL A 28 -16.95 8.81 5.09
CA VAL A 28 -15.97 7.71 5.14
C VAL A 28 -14.56 8.27 5.16
N LEU A 29 -13.81 7.97 6.22
CA LEU A 29 -12.38 8.20 6.31
C LEU A 29 -11.62 6.94 5.90
N SER A 30 -10.81 7.04 4.86
CA SER A 30 -9.90 5.98 4.44
C SER A 30 -8.51 6.26 4.97
N VAL A 31 -7.97 5.33 5.78
CA VAL A 31 -6.60 5.41 6.31
C VAL A 31 -5.78 4.28 5.71
N LEU A 32 -4.66 4.63 5.07
CA LEU A 32 -3.66 3.67 4.64
C LEU A 32 -2.52 3.65 5.66
N VAL A 33 -2.31 2.51 6.30
CA VAL A 33 -1.21 2.28 7.24
C VAL A 33 -0.21 1.36 6.59
N ASP A 34 1.05 1.80 6.57
CA ASP A 34 2.15 0.96 6.11
C ASP A 34 2.62 0.03 7.25
N ASN A 35 2.90 -1.22 6.92
CA ASN A 35 3.38 -2.22 7.87
C ASN A 35 4.76 -2.71 7.43
N MET A 36 5.79 -2.27 8.15
CA MET A 36 7.19 -2.63 7.88
C MET A 36 7.59 -4.00 8.47
N GLY A 37 6.62 -4.83 8.87
CA GLY A 37 6.83 -6.11 9.55
C GLY A 37 6.64 -6.01 11.05
N HIS A 38 6.50 -7.16 11.70
CA HIS A 38 6.48 -7.27 13.17
C HIS A 38 7.89 -7.06 13.73
N ASN A 39 7.96 -6.55 14.96
CA ASN A 39 9.24 -6.42 15.65
C ASN A 39 9.78 -7.82 15.97
N GLN A 40 11.10 -7.90 16.12
CA GLN A 40 11.72 -9.03 16.79
C GLN A 40 11.34 -9.03 18.28
N GLU A 41 11.45 -10.19 18.92
CA GLU A 41 11.17 -10.34 20.35
C GLU A 41 12.41 -9.96 21.19
N GLU A 42 12.78 -8.67 21.15
CA GLU A 42 13.96 -8.15 21.86
C GLU A 42 13.70 -7.86 23.34
N ARG A 43 12.42 -7.71 23.70
CA ARG A 43 11.91 -7.58 25.06
C ARG A 43 10.51 -8.22 25.12
N PRO A 44 10.02 -8.60 26.32
CA PRO A 44 8.70 -9.23 26.44
C PRO A 44 7.61 -8.43 25.73
N ASP A 45 6.85 -9.12 24.88
CA ASP A 45 5.72 -8.65 24.09
C ASP A 45 6.06 -7.65 22.97
N ALA A 46 7.34 -7.45 22.62
CA ALA A 46 7.72 -6.57 21.53
C ALA A 46 7.17 -7.01 20.17
N SER A 47 7.15 -8.32 19.89
CA SER A 47 6.58 -8.88 18.65
C SER A 47 5.05 -8.72 18.58
N LYS A 48 4.39 -8.59 19.74
CA LYS A 48 2.94 -8.41 19.86
C LYS A 48 2.49 -6.97 19.67
N GLU A 49 3.42 -6.03 19.51
CA GLU A 49 3.07 -4.65 19.21
C GLU A 49 2.18 -4.58 17.96
N PRO A 50 1.01 -3.92 18.04
CA PRO A 50 0.03 -3.96 16.96
C PRO A 50 0.51 -3.19 15.72
N ARG A 51 -0.14 -3.46 14.60
CA ARG A 51 0.00 -2.71 13.35
C ARG A 51 -1.36 -2.14 12.97
N GLY A 52 -1.42 -0.84 12.65
CA GLY A 52 -2.68 -0.13 12.40
C GLY A 52 -2.82 1.10 13.28
N LEU A 53 -4.07 1.45 13.59
CA LEU A 53 -4.40 2.56 14.49
C LEU A 53 -4.59 2.01 15.91
N SER A 54 -3.78 2.49 16.85
CA SER A 54 -3.95 2.17 18.28
C SER A 54 -5.11 2.94 18.92
N SER A 55 -5.41 4.15 18.40
CA SER A 55 -6.56 4.95 18.78
C SER A 55 -6.96 5.89 17.66
N ALA A 56 -8.22 6.32 17.68
CA ALA A 56 -8.74 7.37 16.82
C ALA A 56 -9.94 8.03 17.51
N THR A 57 -9.96 9.36 17.49
CA THR A 57 -11.01 10.17 18.15
C THR A 57 -11.52 11.20 17.16
N LEU A 58 -12.85 11.28 17.04
CA LEU A 58 -13.50 12.35 16.28
C LEU A 58 -13.72 13.55 17.22
N LEU A 59 -13.06 14.67 16.95
CA LEU A 59 -13.24 15.89 17.72
C LEU A 59 -14.45 16.67 17.21
N GLY A 60 -15.23 17.23 18.13
CA GLY A 60 -16.42 18.04 17.81
C GLY A 60 -17.67 17.22 17.48
N SER A 61 -17.63 15.89 17.67
CA SER A 61 -18.78 14.99 17.56
C SER A 61 -18.65 13.87 18.59
N SER A 62 -19.77 13.37 19.10
CA SER A 62 -19.84 12.18 19.96
C SER A 62 -20.29 10.92 19.21
N GLU A 63 -20.47 11.02 17.89
CA GLU A 63 -20.90 9.88 17.07
C GLU A 63 -19.85 8.75 17.09
N PRO A 64 -20.28 7.48 17.22
CA PRO A 64 -19.37 6.35 17.21
C PRO A 64 -18.75 6.14 15.83
N ILE A 65 -17.46 5.81 15.79
CA ILE A 65 -16.78 5.45 14.55
C ILE A 65 -17.00 3.97 14.26
N ALA A 66 -17.70 3.65 13.17
CA ALA A 66 -17.81 2.29 12.68
C ALA A 66 -16.59 1.90 11.82
N TRP A 67 -15.91 0.81 12.18
CA TRP A 67 -14.66 0.40 11.54
C TRP A 67 -14.82 -0.73 10.54
N ARG A 68 -14.05 -0.64 9.46
CA ARG A 68 -13.74 -1.76 8.56
C ARG A 68 -12.24 -1.79 8.34
N LEU A 69 -11.66 -2.97 8.40
CA LEU A 69 -10.23 -3.18 8.18
C LEU A 69 -10.03 -4.22 7.08
N ARG A 70 -9.04 -3.98 6.22
CA ARG A 70 -8.69 -4.85 5.10
C ARG A 70 -7.16 -4.94 5.01
N GLY A 71 -6.64 -6.12 5.34
CA GLY A 71 -5.29 -6.54 5.00
C GLY A 71 -5.26 -7.22 3.63
N ASP A 72 -4.38 -8.21 3.51
CA ASP A 72 -4.26 -9.09 2.35
C ASP A 72 -5.54 -9.89 2.09
N ARG A 73 -5.60 -10.52 0.90
CA ARG A 73 -6.78 -11.30 0.51
C ARG A 73 -6.76 -12.64 1.23
N GLY A 74 -7.67 -12.78 2.19
CA GLY A 74 -7.90 -14.04 2.91
C GLY A 74 -7.27 -14.06 4.29
N GLY A 75 -6.35 -13.14 4.59
CA GLY A 75 -5.63 -13.11 5.86
C GLY A 75 -4.85 -14.41 6.03
N GLU A 76 -5.05 -15.08 7.16
CA GLU A 76 -4.40 -16.36 7.46
C GLU A 76 -4.79 -17.49 6.49
N ARG A 77 -5.93 -17.36 5.79
CA ARG A 77 -6.28 -18.24 4.67
C ARG A 77 -5.70 -17.68 3.38
N ILE A 78 -4.39 -17.85 3.23
CA ILE A 78 -3.60 -17.22 2.18
C ILE A 78 -4.10 -17.59 0.78
N ALA A 79 -4.16 -16.59 -0.10
CA ALA A 79 -4.63 -16.79 -1.47
C ALA A 79 -3.53 -17.25 -2.44
N ASP A 80 -2.26 -17.00 -2.13
CA ASP A 80 -1.11 -17.41 -2.92
C ASP A 80 -0.20 -18.31 -2.06
N THR A 81 -0.42 -19.62 -2.16
CA THR A 81 0.36 -20.61 -1.42
C THR A 81 1.74 -20.85 -2.02
N VAL A 82 2.00 -20.40 -3.25
CA VAL A 82 3.30 -20.55 -3.92
C VAL A 82 4.29 -19.52 -3.37
N ARG A 83 3.85 -18.26 -3.18
CA ARG A 83 4.70 -17.17 -2.66
C ARG A 83 4.63 -17.01 -1.14
N GLY A 84 3.62 -17.62 -0.51
CA GLY A 84 3.49 -17.67 0.94
C GLY A 84 2.79 -16.44 1.56
N PRO A 85 2.68 -16.42 2.91
CA PRO A 85 1.80 -15.51 3.64
C PRO A 85 2.22 -14.04 3.62
N PHE A 86 3.49 -13.74 3.36
CA PHE A 86 4.03 -12.38 3.50
C PHE A 86 4.28 -11.65 2.19
N ASN A 87 4.05 -12.30 1.04
CA ASN A 87 4.33 -11.69 -0.27
C ASN A 87 3.43 -10.50 -0.59
N ASN A 88 2.15 -10.61 -0.23
CA ASN A 88 1.13 -9.61 -0.56
C ASN A 88 0.59 -8.95 0.71
N GLY A 89 0.41 -7.64 0.66
CA GLY A 89 -0.31 -6.87 1.66
C GLY A 89 -1.75 -6.59 1.28
N GLY A 90 -2.27 -5.48 1.82
CA GLY A 90 -3.66 -5.05 1.64
C GLY A 90 -3.89 -4.00 0.56
N LEU A 91 -2.96 -3.75 -0.37
CA LEU A 91 -3.24 -2.84 -1.47
C LEU A 91 -4.26 -3.45 -2.45
N TYR A 92 -4.97 -2.60 -3.19
CA TYR A 92 -6.02 -3.09 -4.09
C TYR A 92 -5.46 -4.04 -5.15
N GLY A 93 -4.34 -3.69 -5.79
CA GLY A 93 -3.74 -4.55 -6.81
C GLY A 93 -3.24 -5.90 -6.29
N GLU A 94 -2.62 -5.92 -5.10
CA GLU A 94 -2.16 -7.15 -4.43
C GLU A 94 -3.33 -8.13 -4.23
N ARG A 95 -4.46 -7.66 -3.69
CA ARG A 95 -5.65 -8.51 -3.48
C ARG A 95 -6.28 -9.04 -4.76
N HIS A 96 -6.03 -8.39 -5.90
CA HIS A 96 -6.58 -8.79 -7.19
C HIS A 96 -5.53 -9.46 -8.10
N GLY A 97 -4.33 -9.74 -7.57
CA GLY A 97 -3.28 -10.44 -8.31
C GLY A 97 -2.67 -9.61 -9.44
N TRP A 98 -2.71 -8.27 -9.36
CA TRP A 98 -2.19 -7.39 -10.41
C TRP A 98 -0.68 -7.52 -10.61
N SER A 99 0.05 -8.02 -9.60
CA SER A 99 1.48 -8.34 -9.71
C SER A 99 1.75 -9.64 -10.47
N LEU A 100 0.79 -10.56 -10.54
CA LEU A 100 1.00 -11.92 -11.02
C LEU A 100 1.21 -11.99 -12.54
N PRO A 101 2.11 -12.85 -13.05
CA PRO A 101 2.22 -13.12 -14.48
C PRO A 101 0.86 -13.45 -15.11
N GLY A 102 0.62 -12.97 -16.33
CA GLY A 102 -0.62 -13.24 -17.07
C GLY A 102 -1.86 -12.43 -16.68
N TYR A 103 -1.82 -11.59 -15.63
CA TYR A 103 -2.94 -10.68 -15.31
C TYR A 103 -3.34 -9.84 -16.56
N PRO A 104 -4.65 -9.77 -16.90
CA PRO A 104 -5.13 -9.06 -18.09
C PRO A 104 -5.11 -7.55 -17.88
N ASP A 105 -3.96 -6.93 -18.15
CA ASP A 105 -3.69 -5.49 -18.04
C ASP A 105 -4.06 -4.68 -19.29
N GLY A 106 -4.67 -5.30 -20.31
CA GLY A 106 -5.01 -4.64 -21.59
C GLY A 106 -6.01 -3.48 -21.47
N GLY A 107 -6.77 -3.39 -20.38
CA GLY A 107 -7.65 -2.26 -20.08
C GLY A 107 -6.96 -1.10 -19.35
N TRP A 108 -5.68 -1.21 -19.02
CA TRP A 108 -4.95 -0.17 -18.30
C TRP A 108 -4.53 0.92 -19.26
N ARG A 109 -4.61 2.17 -18.80
CA ARG A 109 -4.19 3.32 -19.59
C ARG A 109 -2.66 3.25 -19.83
N PRO A 110 -2.19 3.31 -21.08
CA PRO A 110 -0.77 3.42 -21.36
C PRO A 110 -0.18 4.69 -20.72
N VAL A 111 1.02 4.58 -20.17
CA VAL A 111 1.74 5.70 -19.56
C VAL A 111 3.24 5.57 -19.84
N ALA A 112 3.90 6.70 -20.05
CA ALA A 112 5.36 6.79 -20.04
C ALA A 112 5.85 7.15 -18.63
N LEU A 113 6.96 6.55 -18.20
CA LEU A 113 7.62 6.84 -16.94
C LEU A 113 8.91 7.66 -17.18
N PRO A 114 9.30 8.56 -16.27
CA PRO A 114 8.66 8.85 -14.99
C PRO A 114 7.37 9.68 -15.15
N ARG A 115 6.30 9.28 -14.43
CA ARG A 115 5.03 10.00 -14.41
C ARG A 115 4.95 10.87 -13.16
N ARG A 116 4.86 12.19 -13.33
CA ARG A 116 4.60 13.11 -12.22
C ARG A 116 3.12 13.15 -11.87
N THR A 117 2.80 13.10 -10.58
CA THR A 117 1.46 13.34 -10.06
C THR A 117 1.54 14.27 -8.86
N THR A 118 0.63 15.24 -8.79
CA THR A 118 0.44 16.09 -7.61
C THR A 118 -0.63 15.53 -6.68
N ARG A 119 -1.29 14.44 -7.08
CA ARG A 119 -2.36 13.81 -6.30
C ARG A 119 -1.79 12.74 -5.39
N ALA A 120 -2.11 12.81 -4.10
CA ALA A 120 -1.85 11.72 -3.18
C ALA A 120 -2.69 10.50 -3.57
N GLY A 121 -2.08 9.31 -3.53
CA GLY A 121 -2.74 8.07 -3.89
C GLY A 121 -1.77 6.92 -4.06
N VAL A 122 -2.30 5.80 -4.54
CA VAL A 122 -1.52 4.60 -4.90
C VAL A 122 -1.83 4.31 -6.37
N ASP A 123 -0.79 4.36 -7.19
CA ASP A 123 -0.85 3.99 -8.60
C ASP A 123 -0.18 2.62 -8.79
N TRP A 124 -0.70 1.85 -9.74
CA TRP A 124 -0.12 0.58 -10.16
C TRP A 124 0.42 0.71 -11.58
N TYR A 125 1.62 0.19 -11.78
CA TYR A 125 2.29 0.15 -13.06
C TYR A 125 2.70 -1.29 -13.35
N ARG A 126 2.62 -1.66 -14.63
CA ARG A 126 2.97 -3.00 -15.07
C ARG A 126 3.62 -2.89 -16.44
N THR A 127 4.66 -3.67 -16.64
CA THR A 127 5.37 -3.78 -17.90
C THR A 127 5.89 -5.20 -18.07
N ARG A 128 6.38 -5.52 -19.26
CA ARG A 128 7.00 -6.80 -19.61
C ARG A 128 8.26 -6.51 -20.41
N PHE A 129 9.30 -7.30 -20.19
CA PHE A 129 10.52 -7.27 -20.96
C PHE A 129 11.04 -8.69 -21.12
N THR A 130 11.84 -8.92 -22.16
CA THR A 130 12.49 -10.20 -22.41
C THR A 130 13.95 -10.10 -21.95
N LEU A 131 14.42 -11.12 -21.25
CA LEU A 131 15.83 -11.30 -20.92
C LEU A 131 16.42 -12.34 -21.88
N ASP A 132 17.44 -11.94 -22.63
CA ASP A 132 18.21 -12.81 -23.52
C ASP A 132 19.65 -12.88 -23.00
N LEU A 133 19.87 -13.78 -22.03
CA LEU A 133 21.13 -13.93 -21.33
C LEU A 133 21.92 -15.11 -21.91
N PRO A 134 23.27 -15.06 -21.90
CA PRO A 134 24.08 -16.16 -22.39
C PRO A 134 23.84 -17.45 -21.59
N THR A 135 23.66 -18.56 -22.31
CA THR A 135 23.51 -19.89 -21.69
C THR A 135 24.78 -20.30 -20.97
N GLY A 136 24.64 -20.95 -19.82
CA GLY A 136 25.78 -21.51 -19.08
C GLY A 136 26.62 -20.49 -18.31
N GLN A 137 26.15 -19.24 -18.19
CA GLN A 137 26.79 -18.20 -17.38
C GLN A 137 25.89 -17.80 -16.21
N ASP A 138 26.53 -17.47 -15.08
CA ASP A 138 25.88 -16.79 -13.96
C ASP A 138 25.97 -15.28 -14.18
N VAL A 139 24.82 -14.64 -14.45
CA VAL A 139 24.74 -13.22 -14.78
C VAL A 139 23.88 -12.53 -13.72
N PRO A 140 24.48 -11.79 -12.76
CA PRO A 140 23.72 -11.06 -11.76
C PRO A 140 22.99 -9.88 -12.40
N ILE A 141 21.70 -9.76 -12.10
CA ILE A 141 20.84 -8.66 -12.57
C ILE A 141 20.40 -7.82 -11.37
N GLY A 142 20.62 -6.51 -11.47
CA GLY A 142 20.15 -5.54 -10.49
C GLY A 142 19.13 -4.59 -11.09
N LEU A 143 18.13 -4.20 -10.29
CA LEU A 143 17.24 -3.10 -10.60
C LEU A 143 17.75 -1.82 -9.93
N LYS A 144 18.07 -0.82 -10.73
CA LYS A 144 18.46 0.52 -10.25
C LYS A 144 17.28 1.47 -10.38
N ILE A 145 16.94 2.14 -9.29
CA ILE A 145 15.91 3.20 -9.26
C ILE A 145 16.65 4.52 -9.13
N GLU A 146 16.48 5.41 -10.11
CA GLU A 146 17.03 6.76 -10.09
C GLU A 146 15.90 7.77 -9.90
N ASP A 147 16.06 8.66 -8.92
CA ASP A 147 15.05 9.69 -8.64
C ASP A 147 15.66 10.93 -7.94
N ALA A 148 14.90 12.01 -7.89
CA ALA A 148 15.26 13.22 -7.18
C ALA A 148 14.99 13.07 -5.66
N PRO A 149 15.95 13.43 -4.78
CA PRO A 149 15.78 13.33 -3.32
C PRO A 149 14.59 14.11 -2.74
N SER A 150 14.09 15.12 -3.47
CA SER A 150 12.92 15.92 -3.08
C SER A 150 11.59 15.21 -3.31
N HIS A 151 11.57 14.11 -4.06
CA HIS A 151 10.36 13.32 -4.25
C HIS A 151 10.11 12.41 -3.05
N HIS A 152 8.88 12.41 -2.55
CA HIS A 152 8.48 11.58 -1.42
C HIS A 152 7.41 10.58 -1.84
N TYR A 153 7.81 9.33 -1.96
CA TYR A 153 6.91 8.20 -2.23
C TYR A 153 7.46 6.92 -1.59
N ARG A 154 6.66 5.87 -1.64
CA ARG A 154 7.06 4.50 -1.36
C ARG A 154 6.72 3.67 -2.60
N ALA A 155 7.57 2.72 -2.94
CA ALA A 155 7.36 1.82 -4.06
C ALA A 155 7.53 0.38 -3.60
N LEU A 156 6.65 -0.49 -4.11
CA LEU A 156 6.78 -1.94 -4.01
C LEU A 156 7.04 -2.47 -5.42
N ILE A 157 8.02 -3.35 -5.56
CA ILE A 157 8.44 -3.90 -6.84
C ILE A 157 8.20 -5.41 -6.80
N PHE A 158 7.43 -5.88 -7.76
CA PHE A 158 7.13 -7.30 -7.95
C PHE A 158 7.77 -7.77 -9.25
N VAL A 159 8.54 -8.86 -9.19
CA VAL A 159 9.16 -9.49 -10.37
C VAL A 159 8.58 -10.88 -10.50
N ASN A 160 7.75 -11.08 -11.51
CA ASN A 160 6.99 -12.32 -11.72
C ASN A 160 6.08 -12.72 -10.53
N GLY A 161 5.45 -11.72 -9.92
CA GLY A 161 4.42 -11.87 -8.89
C GLY A 161 4.91 -11.53 -7.51
#